data_AF-A0A4Q3YII8-F1
#
_entry.id   AF-A0A4Q3YII8-F1
#
_cell.length_a   1.000
_cell.length_b   1.000
_cell.length_c   1.000
_cell.angle_alpha   90.00
_cell.angle_beta   90.00
_cell.angle_gamma   90.00
#
_symmetry.space_group_name_H-M   'P 1'
#
loop_
_entity.id
_entity.type
_entity.pdbx_description
1 polymer ?
#
loop_
_entity_poly.entity_id
_entity_poly.type
_entity_poly.pdbx_seq_one_letter_code
_entity_poly.pdbx_strand_id
1 'polypeptide(L)'
;FIPDRNVRNALYRAVLRGVRVRVLVPSKSDVAVVQFALEAMYESLLRNGVEIYCHSGPMMHAKTAIIDDRYATIGSYNLDERSRTKNLEVTISVDDEAFATYVRRWFDRDLETATHLDLYEWRARPLARRGIDAFRAWPDLYSYLSWRTEPVTSLVAEIRAAADPATRIVLIDLKDGWLGGVDLAAVGMICDGAILCCYSMEPDAVSDLMQAGRTALGPEKYLGAGFRVFYPEVTSAEALAARARAAIDGGADGINFYNYGLIPQRRLDWVRQAIHGLRT
;
A
#
# COMPACT_ATOMS: atom_id res chain seq x y z
N PHE A 1 -20.18 5.06 1.17
CA PHE A 1 -19.06 5.80 1.78
C PHE A 1 -18.33 6.60 0.70
N ILE A 2 -18.77 7.83 0.43
CA ILE A 2 -18.11 8.72 -0.55
C ILE A 2 -17.75 10.01 0.21
N PRO A 3 -16.69 9.96 1.04
CA PRO A 3 -16.40 11.03 1.99
C PRO A 3 -16.06 12.34 1.29
N ASP A 4 -16.66 13.40 1.80
CA ASP A 4 -16.32 14.77 1.42
C ASP A 4 -14.87 15.11 1.81
N ARG A 5 -14.41 16.28 1.36
CA ARG A 5 -13.03 16.73 1.61
C ARG A 5 -12.71 16.87 3.09
N ASN A 6 -13.66 17.28 3.93
CA ASN A 6 -13.44 17.47 5.36
C ASN A 6 -13.26 16.14 6.07
N VAL A 7 -14.13 15.16 5.79
CA VAL A 7 -14.02 13.80 6.32
C VAL A 7 -12.70 13.18 5.89
N ARG A 8 -12.36 13.23 4.60
CA ARG A 8 -11.06 12.70 4.10
C ARG A 8 -9.87 13.33 4.82
N ASN A 9 -9.83 14.66 4.92
CA ASN A 9 -8.75 15.35 5.60
C ASN A 9 -8.68 15.04 7.11
N ALA A 10 -9.81 14.73 7.75
CA ALA A 10 -9.83 14.29 9.14
C ALA A 10 -9.22 12.89 9.29
N LEU A 11 -9.57 11.95 8.40
CA LEU A 11 -8.99 10.61 8.36
C LEU A 11 -7.48 10.68 8.12
N TYR A 12 -7.02 11.45 7.14
CA TYR A 12 -5.59 11.61 6.84
C TYR A 12 -4.83 12.20 8.03
N ARG A 13 -5.39 13.22 8.70
CA ARG A 13 -4.79 13.78 9.91
C ARG A 13 -4.74 12.77 11.06
N ALA A 14 -5.73 11.88 11.18
CA ALA A 14 -5.68 10.81 12.17
C ALA A 14 -4.55 9.81 11.86
N VAL A 15 -4.42 9.37 10.61
CA VAL A 15 -3.32 8.50 10.17
C VAL A 15 -1.96 9.13 10.44
N LEU A 16 -1.81 10.43 10.15
CA LEU A 16 -0.56 11.17 10.41
C LEU A 16 -0.22 11.26 11.90
N ARG A 17 -1.21 11.25 12.80
CA ARG A 17 -0.98 11.15 14.25
C ARG A 17 -0.64 9.72 14.72
N GLY A 18 -0.60 8.76 13.80
CA GLY A 18 -0.34 7.35 14.08
C GLY A 18 -1.58 6.54 14.44
N VAL A 19 -2.79 7.11 14.33
CA VAL A 19 -4.05 6.39 14.54
C VAL A 19 -4.26 5.39 13.41
N ARG A 20 -4.71 4.18 13.77
CA ARG A 20 -5.12 3.17 12.80
C ARG A 20 -6.54 3.48 12.30
N VAL A 21 -6.71 3.68 11.00
CA VAL A 21 -8.00 4.05 10.40
C VAL A 21 -8.45 2.94 9.46
N ARG A 22 -9.52 2.24 9.82
CA ARG A 22 -10.13 1.14 9.04
C ARG A 22 -11.49 1.56 8.52
N VAL A 23 -11.75 1.32 7.24
CA VAL A 23 -13.02 1.57 6.58
C VAL A 23 -13.52 0.25 5.99
N LEU A 24 -14.73 -0.15 6.37
CA LEU A 24 -15.42 -1.30 5.79
C LEU A 24 -16.51 -0.81 4.85
N VAL A 25 -16.53 -1.34 3.64
CA VAL A 25 -17.49 -1.01 2.58
C VAL A 25 -18.02 -2.29 1.94
N PRO A 26 -19.23 -2.30 1.35
CA PRO A 26 -19.69 -3.44 0.59
C PRO A 26 -18.78 -3.65 -0.64
N SER A 27 -18.45 -4.91 -0.95
CA SER A 27 -17.74 -5.26 -2.18
C SER A 27 -18.51 -4.88 -3.44
N LYS A 28 -19.85 -4.91 -3.37
CA LYS A 28 -20.76 -4.53 -4.45
C LYS A 28 -21.91 -3.68 -3.91
N SER A 29 -22.07 -2.49 -4.49
CA SER A 29 -23.26 -1.66 -4.29
C SER A 29 -24.43 -2.15 -5.15
N ASP A 30 -25.63 -1.98 -4.61
CA ASP A 30 -26.91 -2.05 -5.30
C ASP A 30 -27.10 -0.98 -6.39
N VAL A 31 -26.33 0.12 -6.34
CA VAL A 31 -26.37 1.24 -7.29
C VAL A 31 -25.04 1.37 -8.02
N ALA A 32 -25.02 1.03 -9.32
CA ALA A 32 -23.80 0.98 -10.13
C ALA A 32 -23.00 2.30 -10.14
N VAL A 33 -23.66 3.47 -10.24
CA VAL A 33 -22.96 4.76 -10.22
C VAL A 33 -22.29 5.04 -8.87
N VAL A 34 -22.86 4.53 -7.76
CA VAL A 34 -22.26 4.63 -6.43
C VAL A 34 -21.04 3.73 -6.32
N GLN A 35 -21.07 2.54 -6.92
CA GLN A 35 -19.89 1.66 -7.00
C GLN A 35 -18.70 2.38 -7.64
N PHE A 36 -18.88 2.98 -8.82
CA PHE A 36 -17.81 3.70 -9.51
C PHE A 36 -17.28 4.89 -8.69
N ALA A 37 -18.18 5.66 -8.07
CA ALA A 37 -17.78 6.80 -7.24
C ALA A 37 -17.01 6.36 -5.98
N LEU A 38 -17.39 5.23 -5.38
CA LEU A 38 -16.68 4.61 -4.26
C LEU A 38 -15.27 4.16 -4.67
N GLU A 39 -15.17 3.39 -5.77
CA GLU A 39 -13.91 2.88 -6.30
C GLU A 39 -12.93 3.99 -6.70
N ALA A 40 -13.44 5.10 -7.25
CA ALA A 40 -12.64 6.28 -7.57
C ALA A 40 -11.98 6.93 -6.33
N MET A 41 -12.51 6.70 -5.12
CA MET A 41 -11.93 7.21 -3.87
C MET A 41 -10.88 6.29 -3.26
N TYR A 42 -10.86 5.00 -3.62
CA TYR A 42 -9.99 3.99 -3.00
C TYR A 42 -8.51 4.36 -3.09
N GLU A 43 -8.04 4.71 -4.28
CA GLU A 43 -6.62 5.03 -4.47
C GLU A 43 -6.16 6.18 -3.56
N SER A 44 -6.96 7.26 -3.47
CA SER A 44 -6.62 8.41 -2.62
C SER A 44 -6.61 8.05 -1.14
N LEU A 45 -7.60 7.28 -0.67
CA LEU A 45 -7.68 6.81 0.72
C LEU A 45 -6.51 5.88 1.07
N LEU A 46 -6.26 4.87 0.25
CA LEU A 46 -5.18 3.89 0.43
C LEU A 46 -3.80 4.54 0.39
N ARG A 47 -3.54 5.46 -0.56
CA ARG A 47 -2.28 6.22 -0.63
C ARG A 47 -1.98 7.02 0.65
N ASN A 48 -3.02 7.46 1.36
CA ASN A 48 -2.91 8.23 2.60
C ASN A 48 -3.03 7.36 3.86
N GLY A 49 -2.85 6.03 3.75
CA GLY A 49 -2.77 5.10 4.87
C GLY A 49 -4.10 4.79 5.56
N VAL A 50 -5.22 5.01 4.88
CA VAL A 50 -6.53 4.48 5.30
C VAL A 50 -6.64 3.04 4.81
N GLU A 51 -6.95 2.12 5.71
CA GLU A 51 -7.19 0.71 5.39
C GLU A 51 -8.62 0.54 4.86
N ILE A 52 -8.78 -0.11 3.71
CA ILE A 52 -10.10 -0.38 3.12
C ILE A 52 -10.33 -1.89 3.09
N TYR A 53 -11.49 -2.29 3.58
CA TYR A 53 -11.96 -3.67 3.58
C TYR A 53 -13.29 -3.75 2.83
N CYS A 54 -13.40 -4.74 1.96
CA CYS A 54 -14.58 -4.99 1.13
C CYS A 54 -15.35 -6.19 1.70
N HIS A 55 -16.54 -5.95 2.24
CA HIS A 55 -17.43 -6.98 2.74
C HIS A 55 -18.00 -7.81 1.57
N SER A 56 -17.74 -9.11 1.58
CA SER A 56 -18.10 -10.07 0.52
C SER A 56 -19.52 -10.66 0.67
N GLY A 57 -20.17 -10.43 1.80
CA GLY A 57 -21.53 -10.89 2.08
C GLY A 57 -22.63 -10.05 1.41
N PRO A 58 -23.88 -10.16 1.90
CA PRO A 58 -25.00 -9.34 1.43
C PRO A 58 -24.70 -7.84 1.50
N MET A 59 -25.47 -7.04 0.76
CA MET A 59 -25.25 -5.60 0.69
C MET A 59 -25.33 -4.97 2.09
N MET A 60 -24.20 -4.40 2.55
CA MET A 60 -24.09 -3.78 3.87
C MET A 60 -24.57 -2.32 3.83
N HIS A 61 -25.72 -2.04 4.45
CA HIS A 61 -26.26 -0.68 4.62
C HIS A 61 -25.89 -0.05 5.97
N ALA A 62 -25.06 -0.68 6.80
CA ALA A 62 -24.68 -0.12 8.09
C ALA A 62 -23.93 1.21 7.90
N LYS A 63 -24.31 2.24 8.68
CA LYS A 63 -23.54 3.48 8.81
C LYS A 63 -23.18 3.65 10.27
N THR A 64 -21.95 3.26 10.57
CA THR A 64 -21.41 3.24 11.91
C THR A 64 -20.01 3.84 11.90
N ALA A 65 -19.64 4.53 12.97
CA ALA A 65 -18.26 4.95 13.20
C ALA A 65 -17.89 4.66 14.65
N ILE A 66 -16.67 4.21 14.88
CA ILE A 66 -16.14 3.89 16.21
C ILE A 66 -14.81 4.62 16.34
N ILE A 67 -14.64 5.37 17.43
CA ILE A 67 -13.40 6.06 17.78
C ILE A 67 -12.91 5.48 19.11
N ASP A 68 -11.76 4.82 19.04
CA ASP A 68 -11.17 4.05 20.14
C ASP A 68 -12.22 3.12 20.78
N ASP A 69 -12.05 2.72 22.03
CA ASP A 69 -13.04 1.90 22.73
C ASP A 69 -14.04 2.76 23.50
N ARG A 70 -14.29 4.00 23.07
CA ARG A 70 -15.03 4.98 23.89
C ARG A 70 -16.24 5.61 23.20
N TYR A 71 -16.14 5.94 21.91
CA TYR A 71 -17.20 6.66 21.22
C TYR A 71 -17.68 5.89 20.00
N ALA A 72 -18.99 5.76 19.83
CA ALA A 72 -19.59 5.14 18.66
C ALA A 72 -20.81 5.93 18.16
N THR A 73 -20.98 5.93 16.84
CA THR A 73 -22.17 6.46 16.18
C THR A 73 -22.86 5.40 15.34
N ILE A 74 -24.19 5.45 15.32
CA ILE A 74 -25.04 4.61 14.46
C ILE A 74 -26.16 5.50 13.94
N GLY A 75 -26.41 5.48 12.63
CA GLY A 75 -27.44 6.33 12.05
C GLY A 75 -27.66 6.15 10.57
N SER A 76 -28.32 7.14 9.97
CA SER A 76 -28.56 7.20 8.53
C SER A 76 -27.44 7.91 7.75
N TYR A 77 -26.57 8.67 8.44
CA TYR A 77 -25.56 9.52 7.84
C TYR A 77 -24.50 8.71 7.07
N ASN A 78 -24.42 8.86 5.74
CA ASN A 78 -23.56 8.04 4.87
C ASN A 78 -22.09 8.49 4.83
N LEU A 79 -21.73 9.52 5.62
CA LEU A 79 -20.45 10.20 5.55
C LEU A 79 -20.14 10.66 4.13
N ASP A 80 -21.11 11.29 3.47
CA ASP A 80 -20.96 11.88 2.14
C ASP A 80 -21.57 13.27 2.05
N GLU A 81 -21.27 13.98 0.95
CA GLU A 81 -21.71 15.35 0.72
C GLU A 81 -23.24 15.49 0.69
N ARG A 82 -23.97 14.44 0.27
CA ARG A 82 -25.44 14.44 0.23
C ARG A 82 -26.01 14.41 1.64
N SER A 83 -25.49 13.53 2.48
CA SER A 83 -25.86 13.43 3.90
C SER A 83 -25.56 14.73 4.63
N ARG A 84 -24.46 15.41 4.27
CA ARG A 84 -24.05 16.69 4.85
C ARG A 84 -24.98 17.87 4.49
N THR A 85 -25.47 17.92 3.25
CA THR A 85 -26.08 19.15 2.70
C THR A 85 -27.53 19.03 2.26
N LYS A 86 -28.01 17.82 1.98
CA LYS A 86 -29.30 17.61 1.30
C LYS A 86 -30.25 16.70 2.07
N ASN A 87 -29.72 15.67 2.73
CA ASN A 87 -30.57 14.73 3.44
C ASN A 87 -30.92 15.23 4.84
N LEU A 88 -32.11 14.86 5.31
CA LEU A 88 -32.42 14.88 6.73
C LEU A 88 -31.88 13.59 7.33
N GLU A 89 -30.98 13.72 8.29
CA GLU A 89 -30.22 12.60 8.84
C GLU A 89 -30.49 12.48 10.35
N VAL A 90 -30.55 11.25 10.83
CA VAL A 90 -30.60 10.94 12.27
C VAL A 90 -29.39 10.09 12.62
N THR A 91 -28.70 10.45 13.70
CA THR A 91 -27.54 9.69 14.19
C THR A 91 -27.54 9.70 15.70
N ILE A 92 -27.44 8.52 16.28
CA ILE A 92 -27.23 8.33 17.72
C ILE A 92 -25.73 8.33 17.93
N SER A 93 -25.27 9.18 18.85
CA SER A 93 -23.87 9.26 19.28
C SER A 93 -23.78 8.89 20.74
N VAL A 94 -22.95 7.89 21.04
CA VAL A 94 -22.81 7.34 22.40
C VAL A 94 -21.35 7.44 22.82
N ASP A 95 -21.12 8.14 23.92
CA ASP A 95 -19.82 8.24 24.60
C ASP A 95 -19.83 7.29 25.80
N ASP A 96 -19.65 6.00 25.52
CA ASP A 96 -19.64 4.92 26.50
C ASP A 96 -18.74 3.77 26.04
N GLU A 97 -17.90 3.28 26.95
CA GLU A 97 -16.89 2.28 26.63
C GLU A 97 -17.51 0.90 26.34
N ALA A 98 -18.52 0.49 27.14
CA ALA A 98 -19.17 -0.79 26.95
C ALA A 98 -19.95 -0.82 25.62
N PHE A 99 -20.63 0.27 25.28
CA PHE A 99 -21.34 0.40 24.02
C PHE A 99 -20.39 0.43 22.83
N ALA A 100 -19.33 1.26 22.86
CA ALA A 100 -18.36 1.33 21.77
C ALA A 100 -17.67 -0.01 21.53
N THR A 101 -17.28 -0.72 22.61
CA THR A 101 -16.72 -2.06 22.54
C THR A 101 -17.71 -3.07 21.93
N TYR A 102 -18.99 -2.97 22.28
CA TYR A 102 -20.03 -3.84 21.73
C TYR A 102 -20.19 -3.64 20.22
N VAL A 103 -20.27 -2.39 19.75
CA VAL A 103 -20.38 -2.08 18.31
C VAL A 103 -19.11 -2.49 17.56
N ARG A 104 -17.93 -2.30 18.17
CA ARG A 104 -16.64 -2.75 17.61
C ARG A 104 -16.62 -4.26 17.32
N ARG A 105 -17.20 -5.08 18.19
CA ARG A 105 -17.26 -6.54 17.96
C ARG A 105 -18.00 -6.92 16.69
N TRP A 106 -19.01 -6.15 16.27
CA TRP A 106 -19.67 -6.37 14.98
C TRP A 106 -18.75 -6.03 13.82
N PHE A 107 -18.08 -4.89 13.90
CA PHE A 107 -17.13 -4.46 12.88
C PHE A 107 -15.96 -5.45 12.73
N ASP A 108 -15.34 -5.86 13.83
CA ASP A 108 -14.22 -6.81 13.79
C ASP A 108 -14.66 -8.19 13.27
N ARG A 109 -15.89 -8.64 13.57
CA ARG A 109 -16.46 -9.86 12.97
C ARG A 109 -16.64 -9.74 11.46
N ASP A 110 -17.16 -8.61 10.99
CA ASP A 110 -17.35 -8.41 9.55
C ASP A 110 -15.99 -8.34 8.81
N LEU A 111 -14.93 -7.88 9.49
CA LEU A 111 -13.58 -7.88 8.96
C LEU A 111 -12.98 -9.27 8.77
N GLU A 112 -13.37 -10.27 9.57
CA GLU A 112 -12.86 -11.66 9.45
C GLU A 112 -13.12 -12.27 8.06
N THR A 113 -14.18 -11.81 7.38
CA THR A 113 -14.58 -12.30 6.05
C THR A 113 -14.43 -11.25 4.94
N ALA A 114 -13.96 -10.06 5.28
CA ALA A 114 -13.79 -8.98 4.33
C ALA A 114 -12.45 -9.11 3.58
N THR A 115 -12.45 -8.76 2.30
CA THR A 115 -11.22 -8.68 1.51
C THR A 115 -10.54 -7.35 1.79
N HIS A 116 -9.31 -7.40 2.28
CA HIS A 116 -8.49 -6.20 2.41
C HIS A 116 -8.03 -5.71 1.02
N LEU A 117 -8.23 -4.43 0.73
CA LEU A 117 -7.86 -3.85 -0.55
C LEU A 117 -6.42 -3.32 -0.52
N ASP A 118 -5.52 -3.94 -1.27
CA ASP A 118 -4.16 -3.43 -1.43
C ASP A 118 -4.07 -2.38 -2.55
N LEU A 119 -3.26 -1.34 -2.35
CA LEU A 119 -3.09 -0.26 -3.32
C LEU A 119 -2.43 -0.73 -4.62
N TYR A 120 -1.44 -1.63 -4.52
CA TYR A 120 -0.73 -2.13 -5.68
C TYR A 120 -1.56 -3.15 -6.42
N GLU A 121 -2.26 -4.06 -5.72
CA GLU A 121 -3.23 -4.95 -6.35
C GLU A 121 -4.37 -4.17 -7.01
N TRP A 122 -4.86 -3.10 -6.39
CA TRP A 122 -5.87 -2.21 -6.98
C TRP A 122 -5.38 -1.57 -8.29
N ARG A 123 -4.08 -1.26 -8.40
CA ARG A 123 -3.47 -0.78 -9.65
C ARG A 123 -3.13 -1.90 -10.63
N ALA A 124 -2.73 -3.06 -10.13
CA ALA A 124 -2.23 -4.18 -10.90
C ALA A 124 -3.40 -4.99 -11.47
N ARG A 125 -3.77 -4.68 -12.71
CA ARG A 125 -4.73 -5.47 -13.50
C ARG A 125 -4.17 -6.91 -13.69
N PRO A 126 -5.02 -7.95 -13.85
CA PRO A 126 -4.58 -9.37 -13.89
C PRO A 126 -3.46 -9.71 -14.88
N LEU A 127 -3.35 -8.97 -16.00
CA LEU A 127 -2.27 -9.17 -16.97
C LEU A 127 -0.89 -8.74 -16.46
N ALA A 128 -0.82 -7.88 -15.44
CA ALA A 128 0.43 -7.41 -14.83
C ALA A 128 1.29 -8.55 -14.25
N ARG A 129 0.64 -9.56 -13.66
CA ARG A 129 1.32 -10.65 -12.93
C ARG A 129 2.03 -11.65 -13.85
N ARG A 130 1.69 -11.68 -15.14
CA ARG A 130 2.26 -12.61 -16.13
C ARG A 130 3.50 -12.05 -16.84
N GLY A 131 3.92 -10.84 -16.47
CA GLY A 131 5.02 -10.14 -17.14
C GLY A 131 4.70 -9.75 -18.58
N ILE A 132 5.69 -9.13 -19.23
CA ILE A 132 5.60 -8.77 -20.65
C ILE A 132 5.40 -10.01 -21.56
N ASP A 133 5.89 -11.17 -21.13
CA ASP A 133 5.84 -12.42 -21.89
C ASP A 133 4.41 -12.95 -22.11
N ALA A 134 3.45 -12.51 -21.30
CA ALA A 134 2.04 -12.78 -21.53
C ALA A 134 1.54 -12.25 -22.89
N PHE A 135 2.25 -11.26 -23.45
CA PHE A 135 1.87 -10.56 -24.68
C PHE A 135 2.60 -11.05 -25.93
N ARG A 136 3.42 -12.11 -25.86
CA ARG A 136 4.18 -12.63 -27.02
C ARG A 136 3.31 -12.97 -28.23
N ALA A 137 2.03 -13.33 -28.02
CA ALA A 137 1.09 -13.62 -29.11
C ALA A 137 0.59 -12.37 -29.86
N TRP A 138 0.93 -11.16 -29.39
CA TRP A 138 0.61 -9.87 -30.02
C TRP A 138 1.91 -9.10 -30.30
N PRO A 139 2.59 -9.37 -31.44
CA PRO A 139 3.95 -8.90 -31.68
C PRO A 139 4.14 -7.38 -31.58
N ASP A 140 3.18 -6.59 -32.08
CA ASP A 140 3.25 -5.12 -32.02
C ASP A 140 3.14 -4.63 -30.56
N LEU A 141 2.25 -5.23 -29.77
CA LEU A 141 2.08 -4.90 -28.37
C LEU A 141 3.30 -5.33 -27.54
N TYR A 142 3.83 -6.53 -27.79
CA TYR A 142 5.06 -7.00 -27.14
C TYR A 142 6.25 -6.09 -27.47
N SER A 143 6.39 -5.67 -28.73
CA SER A 143 7.45 -4.77 -29.16
C SER A 143 7.29 -3.38 -28.53
N TYR A 144 6.07 -2.86 -28.46
CA TYR A 144 5.79 -1.59 -27.78
C TYR A 144 6.09 -1.66 -26.28
N LEU A 145 5.67 -2.72 -25.59
CA LEU A 145 5.94 -2.92 -24.16
C LEU A 145 7.44 -3.09 -23.89
N SER A 146 8.17 -3.75 -24.80
CA SER A 146 9.63 -3.91 -24.70
C SER A 146 10.31 -2.57 -24.92
N TRP A 147 9.91 -1.82 -25.95
CA TRP A 147 10.44 -0.48 -26.23
C TRP A 147 10.20 0.50 -25.08
N ARG A 148 9.09 0.37 -24.32
CA ARG A 148 8.83 1.21 -23.16
C ARG A 148 9.88 1.12 -22.06
N THR A 149 10.72 0.08 -22.04
CA THR A 149 11.84 0.01 -21.08
C THR A 149 13.04 0.87 -21.49
N GLU A 150 13.14 1.20 -22.78
CA GLU A 150 14.25 1.97 -23.32
C GLU A 150 14.30 3.41 -22.77
N PRO A 151 13.20 4.20 -22.74
CA PRO A 151 13.24 5.55 -22.17
C PRO A 151 13.70 5.61 -20.72
N VAL A 152 13.40 4.59 -19.90
CA VAL A 152 13.86 4.54 -18.51
C VAL A 152 15.34 4.22 -18.46
N THR A 153 15.78 3.23 -19.24
CA THR A 153 17.17 2.78 -19.29
C THR A 153 18.09 3.86 -19.84
N SER A 154 17.72 4.50 -20.95
CA SER A 154 18.50 5.56 -21.56
C SER A 154 18.60 6.79 -20.66
N LEU A 155 17.50 7.18 -19.99
CA LEU A 155 17.51 8.28 -19.03
C LEU A 155 18.46 8.00 -17.86
N VAL A 156 18.45 6.78 -17.30
CA VAL A 156 19.39 6.42 -16.22
C VAL A 156 20.83 6.46 -16.72
N ALA A 157 21.09 6.04 -17.96
CA ALA A 157 22.42 6.11 -18.56
C ALA A 157 22.89 7.55 -18.78
N GLU A 158 22.01 8.44 -19.24
CA GLU A 158 22.28 9.88 -19.38
C GLU A 158 22.58 10.53 -18.01
N ILE A 159 21.79 10.20 -16.98
CA ILE A 159 22.05 10.68 -15.61
C ILE A 159 23.42 10.18 -15.13
N ARG A 160 23.75 8.91 -15.37
CA ARG A 160 25.07 8.36 -15.03
C ARG A 160 26.20 9.10 -15.72
N ALA A 161 26.07 9.38 -17.01
CA ALA A 161 27.09 10.08 -17.78
C ALA A 161 27.28 11.54 -17.33
N ALA A 162 26.20 12.19 -16.85
CA ALA A 162 26.23 13.58 -16.38
C ALA A 162 26.61 13.73 -14.89
N ALA A 163 26.42 12.69 -14.08
CA ALA A 163 26.70 12.72 -12.65
C ALA A 163 28.22 12.66 -12.36
N ASP A 164 28.62 13.21 -11.21
CA ASP A 164 29.98 13.03 -10.70
C ASP A 164 30.29 11.52 -10.52
N PRO A 165 31.47 11.02 -10.92
CA PRO A 165 31.81 9.60 -10.82
C PRO A 165 31.72 9.00 -9.41
N ALA A 166 31.83 9.81 -8.36
CA ALA A 166 31.68 9.36 -6.98
C ALA A 166 30.20 9.21 -6.55
N THR A 167 29.26 9.71 -7.35
CA THR A 167 27.83 9.63 -7.06
C THR A 167 27.31 8.22 -7.27
N ARG A 168 26.70 7.62 -6.24
CA ARG A 168 25.97 6.37 -6.40
C ARG A 168 24.56 6.61 -6.92
N ILE A 169 24.14 5.85 -7.94
CA ILE A 169 22.78 5.87 -8.48
C ILE A 169 22.14 4.53 -8.15
N VAL A 170 21.05 4.59 -7.40
CA VAL A 170 20.25 3.42 -7.00
C VAL A 170 18.83 3.63 -7.49
N LEU A 171 18.31 2.68 -8.26
CA LEU A 171 16.92 2.73 -8.75
C LEU A 171 15.96 2.33 -7.62
N ILE A 172 14.82 2.99 -7.48
CA ILE A 172 13.74 2.50 -6.61
C ILE A 172 12.64 1.94 -7.49
N ASP A 173 12.28 0.68 -7.30
CA ASP A 173 11.29 -0.01 -8.14
C ASP A 173 10.37 -0.95 -7.36
N LEU A 174 9.33 -1.45 -8.02
CA LEU A 174 8.32 -2.38 -7.49
C LEU A 174 8.50 -3.78 -8.10
N LYS A 175 7.88 -4.81 -7.47
CA LYS A 175 7.90 -6.21 -7.95
C LYS A 175 7.49 -6.41 -9.42
N ASP A 176 6.66 -5.52 -9.96
CA ASP A 176 6.20 -5.53 -11.35
C ASP A 176 6.65 -4.27 -12.12
N GLY A 177 7.92 -3.87 -11.95
CA GLY A 177 8.50 -2.64 -12.52
C GLY A 177 8.31 -2.45 -14.02
N TRP A 178 8.16 -3.54 -14.78
CA TRP A 178 7.89 -3.50 -16.22
C TRP A 178 6.61 -2.74 -16.58
N LEU A 179 5.61 -2.65 -15.68
CA LEU A 179 4.43 -1.80 -15.87
C LEU A 179 4.82 -0.32 -15.98
N GLY A 180 5.83 0.09 -15.20
CA GLY A 180 6.46 1.40 -15.24
C GLY A 180 7.49 1.56 -16.36
N GLY A 181 7.78 0.50 -17.13
CA GLY A 181 8.85 0.49 -18.12
C GLY A 181 10.23 0.23 -17.50
N VAL A 182 10.33 -0.48 -16.38
CA VAL A 182 11.63 -0.88 -15.83
C VAL A 182 11.99 -2.28 -16.31
N ASP A 183 13.16 -2.41 -16.92
CA ASP A 183 13.89 -3.68 -17.02
C ASP A 183 15.02 -3.64 -15.99
N LEU A 184 14.84 -4.39 -14.90
CA LEU A 184 15.76 -4.36 -13.77
C LEU A 184 17.16 -4.88 -14.14
N ALA A 185 17.25 -5.84 -15.06
CA ALA A 185 18.54 -6.37 -15.49
C ALA A 185 19.27 -5.35 -16.37
N ALA A 186 18.57 -4.71 -17.31
CA ALA A 186 19.13 -3.67 -18.16
C ALA A 186 19.58 -2.45 -17.33
N VAL A 187 18.74 -1.98 -16.41
CA VAL A 187 19.09 -0.85 -15.53
C VAL A 187 20.20 -1.24 -14.55
N GLY A 188 20.24 -2.49 -14.08
CA GLY A 188 21.31 -3.01 -13.22
C GLY A 188 22.71 -2.90 -13.82
N MET A 189 22.83 -2.92 -15.15
CA MET A 189 24.11 -2.72 -15.83
C MET A 189 24.64 -1.29 -15.73
N ILE A 190 23.75 -0.30 -15.58
CA ILE A 190 24.08 1.15 -15.65
C ILE A 190 23.98 1.88 -14.31
N CYS A 191 23.31 1.29 -13.32
CA CYS A 191 23.24 1.82 -11.96
C CYS A 191 24.15 1.04 -10.98
N ASP A 192 24.28 1.53 -9.75
CA ASP A 192 25.02 0.86 -8.68
C ASP A 192 24.18 -0.14 -7.90
N GLY A 193 22.87 -0.18 -8.16
CA GLY A 193 21.94 -1.05 -7.45
C GLY A 193 20.48 -0.64 -7.57
N ALA A 194 19.62 -1.34 -6.83
CA ALA A 194 18.21 -0.99 -6.70
C ALA A 194 17.68 -1.18 -5.29
N ILE A 195 16.62 -0.46 -4.94
CA ILE A 195 15.76 -0.71 -3.79
C ILE A 195 14.44 -1.25 -4.32
N LEU A 196 14.14 -2.51 -4.01
CA LEU A 196 12.88 -3.14 -4.38
C LEU A 196 11.87 -2.96 -3.26
N CYS A 197 10.72 -2.40 -3.60
CA CYS A 197 9.68 -2.05 -2.67
C CYS A 197 8.82 -3.28 -2.31
N CYS A 198 8.92 -3.72 -1.07
CA CYS A 198 8.30 -4.93 -0.53
C CYS A 198 6.91 -4.66 0.04
N TYR A 199 6.16 -3.75 -0.57
CA TYR A 199 4.90 -3.23 -0.03
C TYR A 199 3.82 -4.32 0.05
N SER A 200 3.14 -4.38 1.19
CA SER A 200 2.08 -5.36 1.47
C SER A 200 2.49 -6.84 1.29
N MET A 201 3.78 -7.15 1.34
CA MET A 201 4.29 -8.52 1.19
C MET A 201 4.53 -9.19 2.54
N GLU A 202 4.04 -10.41 2.67
CA GLU A 202 4.41 -11.33 3.74
C GLU A 202 5.90 -11.73 3.64
N PRO A 203 6.54 -12.15 4.75
CA PRO A 203 7.98 -12.44 4.79
C PRO A 203 8.50 -13.33 3.66
N ASP A 204 7.81 -14.41 3.32
CA ASP A 204 8.25 -15.32 2.25
C ASP A 204 8.29 -14.61 0.89
N ALA A 205 7.26 -13.82 0.56
CA ALA A 205 7.21 -13.05 -0.67
C ALA A 205 8.25 -11.91 -0.70
N VAL A 206 8.66 -11.38 0.46
CA VAL A 206 9.79 -10.45 0.57
C VAL A 206 11.09 -11.16 0.19
N SER A 207 11.33 -12.34 0.76
CA SER A 207 12.53 -13.14 0.48
C SER A 207 12.61 -13.49 -1.02
N ASP A 208 11.52 -13.99 -1.60
CA ASP A 208 11.43 -14.32 -3.02
C ASP A 208 11.76 -13.11 -3.92
N LEU A 209 11.24 -11.93 -3.56
CA LEU A 209 11.52 -10.70 -4.32
C LEU A 209 13.00 -10.32 -4.23
N MET A 210 13.63 -10.45 -3.06
CA MET A 210 15.06 -10.14 -2.91
C MET A 210 15.93 -11.13 -3.69
N GLN A 211 15.60 -12.42 -3.67
CA GLN A 211 16.33 -13.43 -4.45
C GLN A 211 16.22 -13.18 -5.96
N ALA A 212 15.03 -12.83 -6.44
CA ALA A 212 14.81 -12.46 -7.84
C ALA A 212 15.58 -11.18 -8.21
N GLY A 213 15.53 -10.16 -7.36
CA GLY A 213 16.28 -8.91 -7.53
C GLY A 213 17.79 -9.14 -7.57
N ARG A 214 18.32 -9.97 -6.67
CA ARG A 214 19.74 -10.34 -6.62
C ARG A 214 20.17 -11.07 -7.88
N THR A 215 19.33 -11.97 -8.38
CA THR A 215 19.58 -12.68 -9.64
C THR A 215 19.64 -11.71 -10.83
N ALA A 216 18.74 -10.73 -10.87
CA ALA A 216 18.68 -9.75 -11.96
C ALA A 216 19.82 -8.72 -11.93
N LEU A 217 20.22 -8.25 -10.74
CA LEU A 217 21.26 -7.22 -10.58
C LEU A 217 22.69 -7.80 -10.52
N GLY A 218 22.83 -9.04 -10.07
CA GLY A 218 24.11 -9.66 -9.76
C GLY A 218 24.62 -9.40 -8.33
N PRO A 219 25.69 -10.09 -7.91
CA PRO A 219 26.17 -10.06 -6.52
C PRO A 219 26.86 -8.76 -6.12
N GLU A 220 27.45 -8.04 -7.07
CA GLU A 220 28.27 -6.84 -6.80
C GLU A 220 27.44 -5.55 -6.62
N LYS A 221 26.18 -5.56 -7.07
CA LYS A 221 25.30 -4.39 -7.03
C LYS A 221 24.62 -4.28 -5.68
N TYR A 222 24.33 -3.06 -5.25
CA TYR A 222 23.54 -2.84 -4.04
C TYR A 222 22.08 -3.30 -4.27
N LEU A 223 21.55 -4.09 -3.35
CA LEU A 223 20.13 -4.45 -3.31
C LEU A 223 19.54 -4.03 -1.96
N GLY A 224 18.63 -3.08 -1.98
CA GLY A 224 17.86 -2.69 -0.80
C GLY A 224 16.44 -3.24 -0.82
N ALA A 225 15.87 -3.48 0.36
CA ALA A 225 14.43 -3.70 0.51
C ALA A 225 13.76 -2.43 1.04
N GLY A 226 12.67 -2.01 0.40
CA GLY A 226 11.87 -0.85 0.81
C GLY A 226 10.60 -1.26 1.53
N PHE A 227 10.37 -0.76 2.74
CA PHE A 227 9.14 -0.99 3.52
C PHE A 227 8.41 0.31 3.81
N ARG A 228 7.07 0.25 3.77
CA ARG A 228 6.21 1.31 4.31
C ARG A 228 5.89 1.01 5.77
N VAL A 229 6.02 2.02 6.63
CA VAL A 229 5.82 1.87 8.09
C VAL A 229 4.45 2.41 8.49
N PHE A 230 3.39 1.85 7.89
CA PHE A 230 2.02 2.21 8.22
C PHE A 230 1.06 1.05 8.09
N TYR A 231 -0.08 1.18 8.78
CA TYR A 231 -1.19 0.26 8.61
C TYR A 231 -1.81 0.43 7.22
N PRO A 232 -2.15 -0.66 6.53
CA PRO A 232 -2.25 -2.03 7.03
C PRO A 232 -0.94 -2.82 6.90
N GLU A 233 -0.01 -2.35 6.08
CA GLU A 233 1.19 -3.10 5.67
C GLU A 233 2.07 -3.53 6.83
N VAL A 234 2.14 -2.70 7.87
CA VAL A 234 2.86 -3.01 9.10
C VAL A 234 1.88 -2.86 10.24
N THR A 235 1.57 -3.98 10.87
CA THR A 235 0.61 -4.05 11.97
C THR A 235 1.27 -3.92 13.35
N SER A 236 2.55 -4.29 13.45
CA SER A 236 3.35 -4.20 14.68
C SER A 236 4.85 -4.07 14.36
N ALA A 237 5.66 -3.80 15.39
CA ALA A 237 7.11 -3.78 15.27
C ALA A 237 7.70 -5.16 14.94
N GLU A 238 7.12 -6.23 15.49
CA GLU A 238 7.49 -7.62 15.23
C GLU A 238 7.24 -7.99 13.77
N ALA A 239 6.09 -7.58 13.21
CA ALA A 239 5.78 -7.80 11.80
C ALA A 239 6.79 -7.09 10.87
N LEU A 240 7.19 -5.85 11.22
CA LEU A 240 8.24 -5.14 10.47
C LEU A 240 9.59 -5.84 10.58
N ALA A 241 9.97 -6.28 11.79
CA ALA A 241 11.23 -6.97 12.04
C ALA A 241 11.31 -8.30 11.27
N ALA A 242 10.23 -9.08 11.25
CA ALA A 242 10.15 -10.34 10.50
C ALA A 242 10.35 -10.11 8.99
N ARG A 243 9.68 -9.11 8.41
CA ARG A 243 9.82 -8.75 6.99
C ARG A 243 11.22 -8.21 6.67
N ALA A 244 11.78 -7.39 7.55
CA ALA A 244 13.13 -6.87 7.38
C ALA A 244 14.17 -7.99 7.43
N ARG A 245 14.00 -8.98 8.32
CA ARG A 245 14.87 -10.16 8.38
C ARG A 245 14.76 -11.01 7.12
N ALA A 246 13.54 -11.30 6.66
CA ALA A 246 13.32 -12.03 5.43
C ALA A 246 13.96 -11.35 4.20
N ALA A 247 14.00 -10.02 4.17
CA ALA A 247 14.73 -9.30 3.12
C ALA A 247 16.25 -9.53 3.18
N ILE A 248 16.86 -9.45 4.37
CA ILE A 248 18.30 -9.74 4.54
C ILE A 248 18.61 -11.20 4.17
N ASP A 249 17.81 -12.14 4.67
CA ASP A 249 17.97 -13.57 4.36
C ASP A 249 17.80 -13.86 2.86
N GLY A 250 16.95 -13.08 2.17
CA GLY A 250 16.77 -13.12 0.72
C GLY A 250 17.88 -12.43 -0.08
N GLY A 251 18.89 -11.85 0.57
CA GLY A 251 20.08 -11.28 -0.07
C GLY A 251 20.09 -9.76 -0.24
N ALA A 252 19.25 -9.02 0.49
CA ALA A 252 19.33 -7.57 0.56
C ALA A 252 20.54 -7.10 1.39
N ASP A 253 21.22 -6.07 0.90
CA ASP A 253 22.35 -5.39 1.57
C ASP A 253 21.88 -4.32 2.56
N GLY A 254 20.62 -3.89 2.48
CA GLY A 254 20.09 -2.87 3.36
C GLY A 254 18.57 -2.74 3.34
N ILE A 255 18.06 -2.07 4.37
CA ILE A 255 16.63 -1.87 4.59
C ILE A 255 16.31 -0.38 4.58
N ASN A 256 15.31 0.00 3.80
CA ASN A 256 14.85 1.37 3.64
C ASN A 256 13.41 1.50 4.12
N PHE A 257 13.10 2.59 4.83
CA PHE A 257 11.76 2.87 5.32
C PHE A 257 11.20 4.08 4.58
N TYR A 258 10.15 3.86 3.79
CA TYR A 258 9.51 4.87 2.96
C TYR A 258 8.12 5.25 3.49
N ASN A 259 7.73 6.49 3.22
CA ASN A 259 6.41 7.03 3.55
C ASN A 259 6.05 8.13 2.54
N TYR A 260 4.78 8.22 2.13
CA TYR A 260 4.21 9.33 1.35
C TYR A 260 4.06 10.65 2.17
N GLY A 261 4.85 10.83 3.23
CA GLY A 261 4.68 11.87 4.26
C GLY A 261 5.55 11.61 5.50
N LEU A 262 5.15 12.16 6.65
CA LEU A 262 5.88 11.99 7.92
C LEU A 262 5.55 10.67 8.60
N ILE A 263 6.58 9.89 8.98
CA ILE A 263 6.39 8.68 9.79
C ILE A 263 5.92 9.14 11.17
N PRO A 264 4.76 8.65 11.67
CA PRO A 264 4.33 9.00 13.02
C PRO A 264 5.43 8.64 14.02
N GLN A 265 5.74 9.55 14.95
CA GLN A 265 6.86 9.38 15.89
C GLN A 265 6.82 8.02 16.62
N ARG A 266 5.62 7.55 17.01
CA ARG A 266 5.42 6.24 17.66
C ARG A 266 5.89 5.05 16.82
N ARG A 267 5.98 5.18 15.50
CA ARG A 267 6.43 4.12 14.59
C ARG A 267 7.94 4.15 14.34
N LEU A 268 8.65 5.19 14.78
CA LEU A 268 10.11 5.19 14.76
C LEU A 268 10.69 4.13 15.70
N ASP A 269 9.97 3.79 16.78
CA ASP A 269 10.35 2.68 17.66
C ASP A 269 10.25 1.32 16.96
N TRP A 270 9.29 1.15 16.03
CA TRP A 270 9.20 -0.06 15.20
C TRP A 270 10.43 -0.20 14.30
N VAL A 271 10.85 0.90 13.68
CA VAL A 271 12.08 0.96 12.86
C VAL A 271 13.30 0.61 13.72
N ARG A 272 13.40 1.17 14.93
CA ARG A 272 14.48 0.85 15.87
C ARG A 272 14.53 -0.64 16.19
N GLN A 273 13.39 -1.25 16.52
CA GLN A 273 13.31 -2.69 16.84
C GLN A 273 13.68 -3.56 15.64
N ALA A 274 13.17 -3.22 14.45
CA ALA A 274 13.51 -3.94 13.22
C ALA A 274 15.02 -3.90 12.94
N ILE A 275 15.67 -2.72 13.07
CA ILE A 275 17.12 -2.59 12.84
C ILE A 275 17.93 -3.35 13.90
N HIS A 276 17.56 -3.28 15.18
CA HIS A 276 18.28 -4.03 16.23
C HIS A 276 18.21 -5.54 16.00
N GLY A 277 17.06 -6.06 15.55
CA GLY A 277 16.88 -7.47 15.24
C GLY A 277 17.71 -7.97 14.06
N LEU A 278 18.34 -7.09 13.28
CA LEU A 278 19.25 -7.45 12.18
C LEU A 278 20.73 -7.43 12.58
N ARG A 279 21.07 -6.93 13.78
CA ARG A 279 22.46 -6.80 14.27
C ARG A 279 22.92 -7.98 15.13
N THR A 280 22.06 -8.97 15.32
CA THR A 280 22.31 -10.24 16.02
C THR A 280 22.34 -11.38 15.03
#